data_AF-A0A1H4TM35-F1
#
_entry.id   AF-A0A1H4TM35-F1
#
_cell.length_a   1.000
_cell.length_b   1.000
_cell.length_c   1.000
_cell.angle_alpha   90.00
_cell.angle_beta   90.00
_cell.angle_gamma   90.00
#
_symmetry.space_group_name_H-M   'P 1'
#
loop_
_entity.id
_entity.type
_entity.pdbx_description
1 polymer ?
#
loop_
_entity_poly.entity_id
_entity_poly.type
_entity_poly.pdbx_seq_one_letter_code
_entity_poly.pdbx_strand_id
1 'polypeptide(L)'
;MAPKKPQEKTPEELFLQPLARLAGEDPEIEALVFWGDADGWPALPSEALDSEEITFWAEGLIPEGFHLEWQVIAGPDGIRPDHIRLYAWETGEAPPEGDAPILARARWPA
;
A
#
# COMPACT_ATOMS: atom_id res chain seq x y z
N MET A 1 -4.31 -4.76 -37.45
CA MET A 1 -3.71 -4.35 -36.16
C MET A 1 -2.96 -5.55 -35.61
N ALA A 2 -1.64 -5.47 -35.46
CA ALA A 2 -0.90 -6.55 -34.80
C ALA A 2 -1.32 -6.61 -33.32
N PRO A 3 -1.49 -7.80 -32.73
CA PRO A 3 -1.70 -7.91 -31.29
C PRO A 3 -0.46 -7.35 -30.59
N LYS A 4 -0.64 -6.37 -29.70
CA LYS A 4 0.44 -5.93 -28.80
C LYS A 4 0.87 -7.15 -28.00
N LYS A 5 2.16 -7.48 -28.03
CA LYS A 5 2.73 -8.47 -27.10
C LYS A 5 2.37 -8.06 -25.67
N PRO A 6 2.06 -8.99 -24.76
CA PRO A 6 1.92 -8.66 -23.35
C PRO A 6 3.19 -7.96 -22.90
N GLN A 7 3.05 -6.74 -22.39
CA GLN A 7 4.16 -5.99 -21.83
C GLN A 7 4.50 -6.65 -20.49
N GLU A 8 5.78 -6.99 -20.28
CA GLU A 8 6.24 -7.48 -18.99
C GLU A 8 6.06 -6.36 -17.96
N LYS A 9 5.47 -6.70 -16.80
CA LYS A 9 5.25 -5.75 -15.73
C LYS A 9 6.56 -5.36 -15.06
N THR A 10 6.70 -4.09 -14.70
CA THR A 10 7.86 -3.60 -13.94
C THR A 10 7.82 -4.13 -12.49
N PRO A 11 8.96 -4.13 -11.77
CA PRO A 11 8.99 -4.50 -10.35
C PRO A 11 8.01 -3.70 -9.48
N GLU A 12 7.84 -2.40 -9.76
CA GLU A 12 6.91 -1.50 -9.08
C GLU A 12 5.45 -1.91 -9.35
N GLU A 13 5.12 -2.18 -10.60
CA GLU A 13 3.80 -2.68 -10.99
C GLU A 13 3.48 -4.04 -10.37
N LEU A 14 4.49 -4.90 -10.19
CA LEU A 14 4.33 -6.18 -9.51
C LEU A 14 4.11 -6.00 -8.00
N PHE A 15 4.84 -5.06 -7.38
CA PHE A 15 4.69 -4.72 -5.97
C PHE A 15 3.31 -4.13 -5.64
N LEU A 16 2.76 -3.28 -6.51
CA LEU A 16 1.44 -2.65 -6.34
C LEU A 16 0.28 -3.51 -6.86
N GLN A 17 0.54 -4.57 -7.61
CA GLN A 17 -0.49 -5.42 -8.20
C GLN A 17 -1.55 -5.93 -7.20
N PRO A 18 -1.19 -6.36 -5.96
CA PRO A 18 -2.20 -6.81 -5.00
C PRO A 18 -3.17 -5.69 -4.61
N LEU A 19 -2.68 -4.46 -4.44
CA LEU A 19 -3.51 -3.30 -4.13
C LEU A 19 -4.42 -2.93 -5.30
N ALA A 20 -3.88 -2.90 -6.52
CA ALA A 20 -4.65 -2.63 -7.73
C ALA A 20 -5.78 -3.65 -7.94
N ARG A 21 -5.51 -4.92 -7.63
CA ARG A 21 -6.52 -5.97 -7.68
C ARG A 21 -7.60 -5.74 -6.62
N LEU A 22 -7.19 -5.49 -5.37
CA LEU A 22 -8.11 -5.31 -4.25
C LEU A 22 -9.03 -4.10 -4.48
N ALA A 23 -8.47 -2.94 -4.84
CA ALA A 23 -9.26 -1.74 -5.17
C ALA A 23 -10.24 -1.96 -6.34
N GLY A 24 -9.87 -2.79 -7.32
CA GLY A 24 -10.76 -3.15 -8.41
C GLY A 24 -11.85 -4.17 -8.04
N GLU A 25 -11.64 -4.99 -7.01
CA GLU A 25 -12.60 -5.97 -6.50
C GLU A 25 -13.54 -5.36 -5.45
N ASP A 26 -13.07 -4.38 -4.69
CA ASP A 26 -13.78 -3.68 -3.63
C ASP A 26 -13.65 -2.15 -3.77
N PRO A 27 -14.59 -1.48 -4.44
CA PRO A 27 -14.56 -0.03 -4.63
C PRO A 27 -14.70 0.78 -3.35
N GLU A 28 -15.19 0.18 -2.26
CA GLU A 28 -15.36 0.84 -0.96
C GLU A 28 -14.11 0.69 -0.07
N ILE A 29 -13.07 -0.04 -0.51
CA ILE A 29 -11.85 -0.18 0.27
C ILE A 29 -11.11 1.16 0.35
N GLU A 30 -10.79 1.58 1.57
CA GLU A 30 -10.00 2.78 1.84
C GLU A 30 -8.56 2.42 2.22
N ALA A 31 -7.62 3.33 1.93
CA ALA A 31 -6.26 3.24 2.46
C ALA A 31 -5.96 4.39 3.42
N LEU A 32 -5.41 4.06 4.60
CA LEU A 32 -4.95 5.02 5.59
C LEU A 32 -3.45 5.22 5.45
N VAL A 33 -3.05 6.48 5.23
CA VAL A 33 -1.65 6.85 4.99
C VAL A 33 -0.97 7.28 6.28
N PHE A 34 0.22 6.75 6.52
CA PHE A 34 1.10 7.09 7.63
C PHE A 34 2.46 7.50 7.09
N TRP A 35 2.99 8.61 7.60
CA TRP A 35 4.32 9.10 7.28
C TRP A 35 5.27 8.84 8.44
N GLY A 36 6.34 8.11 8.18
CA GLY A 36 7.43 7.88 9.11
C GLY A 36 8.55 8.89 8.89
N ASP A 37 9.11 9.37 9.99
CA ASP A 37 10.28 10.26 9.99
C ASP A 37 11.25 9.93 11.15
N ALA A 38 12.20 10.83 11.41
CA ALA A 38 13.20 10.65 12.47
C ALA A 38 12.60 10.63 13.88
N ASP A 39 11.41 11.20 14.09
CA ASP A 39 10.69 11.18 15.36
C ASP A 39 9.81 9.90 15.50
N GLY A 40 9.76 9.07 14.45
CA GLY A 40 9.13 7.76 14.44
C GLY A 40 7.83 7.75 13.65
N TRP A 41 6.86 6.98 14.14
CA TRP A 41 5.59 6.74 13.46
C TRP A 41 4.41 7.36 14.22
N PRO A 42 3.57 8.18 13.56
CA PRO A 42 2.41 8.78 14.19
C PRO A 42 1.33 7.73 14.49
N ALA A 43 0.53 8.00 15.53
CA ALA A 43 -0.59 7.14 15.92
C ALA A 43 -1.83 7.28 15.01
N LEU A 44 -1.93 8.39 14.27
CA LEU A 44 -3.05 8.71 13.40
C LEU A 44 -2.57 8.83 11.95
N PRO A 45 -3.40 8.42 10.97
CA PRO A 45 -3.08 8.63 9.58
C PRO A 45 -3.13 10.12 9.22
N SER A 46 -2.35 10.52 8.23
CA SER A 46 -2.38 11.87 7.68
C SER A 46 -3.59 12.09 6.76
N GLU A 47 -3.96 11.07 6.00
CA GLU A 47 -5.06 11.09 5.04
C GLU A 47 -5.64 9.68 4.85
N ALA A 48 -6.87 9.65 4.32
CA ALA A 48 -7.52 8.46 3.82
C ALA A 48 -7.67 8.61 2.30
N LEU A 49 -7.38 7.55 1.56
CA LEU A 49 -7.48 7.49 0.11
C LEU A 49 -8.64 6.59 -0.28
N ASP A 50 -9.41 7.03 -1.27
CA ASP A 50 -10.40 6.18 -1.91
C ASP A 50 -9.72 5.10 -2.74
N SER A 51 -10.42 3.99 -3.01
CA SER A 51 -9.91 2.84 -3.76
C SER A 51 -9.21 3.22 -5.08
N GLU A 52 -9.74 4.21 -5.79
CA GLU A 52 -9.21 4.71 -7.06
C GLU A 52 -7.86 5.44 -6.94
N GLU A 53 -7.53 5.94 -5.75
CA GLU A 53 -6.34 6.76 -5.48
C GLU A 53 -5.16 5.94 -4.94
N ILE A 54 -5.42 4.78 -4.31
CA ILE A 54 -4.44 3.98 -3.57
C ILE A 54 -3.17 3.70 -4.39
N THR A 55 -3.34 3.14 -5.59
CA THR A 55 -2.19 2.75 -6.43
C THR A 55 -1.50 3.95 -7.03
N PHE A 56 -2.25 4.99 -7.39
CA PHE A 56 -1.68 6.21 -7.97
C PHE A 56 -0.82 6.95 -6.94
N TRP A 57 -1.28 7.04 -5.69
CA TRP A 57 -0.54 7.63 -4.59
C TRP A 57 0.77 6.85 -4.33
N ALA A 58 0.69 5.52 -4.24
CA ALA A 58 1.85 4.67 -4.00
C ALA A 58 2.86 4.70 -5.16
N GLU A 59 2.38 4.72 -6.41
CA GLU A 59 3.20 4.81 -7.62
C GLU A 59 3.94 6.15 -7.71
N GLY A 60 3.37 7.24 -7.18
CA GLY A 60 4.05 8.53 -7.12
C GLY A 60 5.28 8.57 -6.21
N LEU A 61 5.35 7.71 -5.20
CA LEU A 61 6.41 7.72 -4.19
C LEU A 61 7.63 6.86 -4.57
N ILE A 62 7.37 5.74 -5.23
CA ILE A 62 8.41 4.76 -5.56
C ILE A 62 9.55 5.36 -6.43
N PRO A 63 9.26 6.11 -7.52
CA PRO A 63 10.30 6.73 -8.35
C PRO A 63 11.12 7.79 -7.62
N GLU A 64 10.52 8.44 -6.61
CA GLU A 64 11.15 9.47 -5.79
C GLU A 64 12.08 8.87 -4.72
N GLY A 65 12.17 7.54 -4.62
CA GLY A 65 13.10 6.84 -3.73
C GLY A 65 12.57 6.61 -2.32
N PHE A 66 11.28 6.86 -2.08
CA PHE A 66 10.67 6.55 -0.78
C PHE A 66 10.58 5.04 -0.55
N HIS A 67 10.71 4.66 0.72
CA HIS A 67 10.29 3.37 1.17
C HIS A 67 8.76 3.35 1.33
N LEU A 68 8.14 2.22 1.01
CA LEU A 68 6.72 1.98 1.19
C LEU A 68 6.48 0.59 1.75
N GLU A 69 5.68 0.49 2.79
CA GLU A 69 5.06 -0.76 3.20
C GLU A 69 3.55 -0.62 3.14
N TRP A 70 2.90 -1.57 2.48
CA TRP A 70 1.45 -1.69 2.53
C TRP A 70 1.05 -2.92 3.33
N GLN A 71 -0.03 -2.78 4.10
CA GLN A 71 -0.63 -3.85 4.88
C GLN A 71 -2.14 -3.87 4.62
N VAL A 72 -2.68 -5.03 4.26
CA VAL A 72 -4.14 -5.25 4.18
C VAL A 72 -4.60 -5.75 5.54
N ILE A 73 -5.37 -4.91 6.25
CA ILE A 73 -5.87 -5.22 7.58
C ILE A 73 -7.13 -6.07 7.45
N ALA A 74 -7.22 -7.14 8.25
CA ALA A 74 -8.40 -7.97 8.30
C ALA A 74 -9.52 -7.28 9.10
N GLY A 75 -10.76 -7.45 8.63
CA GLY A 75 -11.95 -7.04 9.36
C GLY A 75 -12.26 -7.95 10.55
N PRO A 76 -13.38 -7.69 11.23
CA PRO A 76 -13.76 -8.41 12.46
C PRO A 76 -13.91 -9.92 12.29
N ASP A 77 -14.18 -10.40 11.07
CA ASP A 77 -14.29 -11.82 10.74
C ASP A 77 -12.93 -12.50 10.52
N GLY A 78 -11.84 -11.72 10.40
CA GLY A 78 -10.48 -12.18 10.15
C GLY A 78 -10.26 -12.76 8.75
N ILE A 79 -11.23 -12.63 7.85
CA ILE A 79 -11.21 -13.24 6.51
C ILE A 79 -11.21 -12.15 5.44
N ARG A 80 -12.01 -11.10 5.61
CA ARG A 80 -12.16 -10.05 4.60
C ARG A 80 -11.28 -8.84 4.91
N PRO A 81 -10.79 -8.14 3.88
CA PRO A 81 -10.16 -6.83 4.06
C PRO A 81 -11.13 -5.85 4.74
N ASP A 82 -10.59 -5.02 5.62
CA ASP A 82 -11.29 -3.90 6.25
C ASP A 82 -10.81 -2.56 5.68
N HIS A 83 -9.50 -2.33 5.75
CA HIS A 83 -8.82 -1.20 5.14
C HIS A 83 -7.38 -1.58 4.80
N ILE A 84 -6.72 -0.74 4.02
CA ILE A 84 -5.29 -0.81 3.76
C ILE A 84 -4.58 0.21 4.65
N ARG A 85 -3.38 -0.11 5.14
CA ARG A 85 -2.45 0.86 5.71
C ARG A 85 -1.27 1.03 4.79
N LEU A 86 -0.97 2.27 4.44
CA LEU A 86 0.18 2.67 3.63
C LEU A 86 1.17 3.42 4.53
N TYR A 87 2.33 2.83 4.73
CA TYR A 87 3.41 3.38 5.54
C TYR A 87 4.53 3.85 4.62
N ALA A 88 4.71 5.16 4.49
CA ALA A 88 5.76 5.75 3.65
C ALA A 88 6.81 6.48 4.49
N TRP A 89 8.08 6.34 4.11
CA TRP A 89 9.18 7.05 4.77
C TRP A 89 10.36 7.23 3.81
N GLU A 90 11.09 8.34 3.95
CA GLU A 90 12.33 8.57 3.19
C GLU A 90 13.57 8.15 4.01
N THR A 91 13.54 8.49 5.29
CA THR A 91 14.60 8.20 6.27
C THR A 91 13.98 7.73 7.57
N GLY A 92 14.74 6.98 8.36
CA GLY A 92 14.25 6.39 9.61
C GLY A 92 14.02 4.89 9.51
N GLU A 93 13.36 4.34 10.53
CA GLU A 93 13.09 2.91 10.64
C GLU A 93 11.75 2.55 9.99
N ALA A 94 11.67 1.30 9.55
CA ALA A 94 10.44 0.73 9.01
C ALA A 94 9.29 0.80 10.04
N PRO A 95 8.01 0.75 9.59
CA PRO A 95 6.88 0.87 10.49
C PRO A 95 6.88 -0.20 11.59
N PRO A 96 6.40 0.14 12.80
CA PRO A 96 6.29 -0.82 13.90
C PRO A 96 5.30 -1.93 13.54
N GLU A 97 5.55 -3.13 14.06
CA GLU A 97 4.55 -4.20 13.99
C GLU A 97 3.34 -3.83 14.85
N GLY A 98 2.15 -3.85 14.24
CA GLY A 98 0.88 -3.64 14.95
C GLY A 98 0.24 -4.96 15.38
N ASP A 99 -0.70 -4.87 16.31
CA ASP A 99 -1.46 -6.04 16.81
C ASP A 99 -2.63 -6.45 15.89
N ALA A 100 -2.93 -5.65 14.87
CA ALA A 100 -4.04 -5.90 13.95
C ALA A 100 -3.74 -7.12 13.06
N PRO A 101 -4.69 -8.07 12.86
CA PRO A 101 -4.47 -9.17 11.93
C PRO A 101 -4.25 -8.66 10.50
N ILE A 102 -3.18 -9.15 9.86
CA ILE A 102 -2.79 -8.76 8.50
C ILE A 102 -3.12 -9.91 7.53
N LEU A 103 -3.89 -9.63 6.49
CA LEU A 103 -4.19 -10.59 5.42
C LEU A 103 -3.07 -10.68 4.39
N ALA A 104 -2.44 -9.54 4.08
CA ALA A 104 -1.34 -9.45 3.14
C ALA A 104 -0.45 -8.24 3.48
N ARG A 105 0.85 -8.34 3.19
CA ARG A 105 1.79 -7.22 3.29
C ARG A 105 2.90 -7.33 2.24
N ALA A 106 3.45 -6.20 1.84
CA ALA A 106 4.74 -6.15 1.17
C ALA A 106 5.46 -4.84 1.47
N ARG A 107 6.79 -4.84 1.28
CA ARG A 107 7.67 -3.69 1.47
C ARG A 107 8.46 -3.38 0.20
N TRP A 108 8.71 -2.10 -0.02
CA TRP A 108 9.49 -1.55 -1.10
C TRP A 108 10.48 -0.48 -0.58
N PRO A 109 11.72 -0.46 -1.08
CA PRO A 109 12.42 -1.61 -1.66
C PRO A 109 12.38 -2.81 -0.69
N ALA A 110 12.46 -4.02 -1.25
CA ALA A 110 12.38 -5.29 -0.51
C ALA A 110 13.62 -5.56 0.36
#